data_AF-A0AAN5A1D8-F1
#
_entry.id   AF-A0AAN5A1D8-F1
#
_cell.length_a   1.000
_cell.length_b   1.000
_cell.length_c   1.000
_cell.angle_alpha   90.00
_cell.angle_beta   90.00
_cell.angle_gamma   90.00
#
_symmetry.space_group_name_H-M   'P 1'
#
loop_
_entity.id
_entity.type
_entity.pdbx_description
1 polymer ?
#
loop_
_entity_poly.entity_id
_entity_poly.type
_entity_poly.pdbx_seq_one_letter_code
_entity_poly.pdbx_strand_id
1 'polypeptide(L)'
;MSIDKESDIAANLQIGPTTLGMVRIYVEAEGMDLPLDFEPEEAEEIAEELLAAAKLARGAGDRTGAGRGEAAKKADKAAARSEGRSGGRSAERPGPKGAGRSRRS
;
A
#
# COMPACT_ATOMS: atom_id res chain seq x y z
N MET A 1 13.88 14.64 13.26
CA MET A 1 12.89 13.59 13.55
C MET A 1 12.00 13.47 12.32
N SER A 2 11.79 12.27 11.78
CA SER A 2 10.99 12.08 10.57
C SER A 2 9.56 11.76 10.99
N ILE A 3 8.60 12.56 10.54
CA ILE A 3 7.16 12.47 10.85
C ILE A 3 6.54 11.16 10.34
N ASP A 4 7.25 10.43 9.47
CA ASP A 4 6.79 9.18 8.83
C ASP A 4 7.14 7.91 9.63
N LYS A 5 7.75 8.05 10.82
CA LYS A 5 8.01 6.88 11.67
C LYS A 5 6.76 6.54 12.47
N GLU A 6 6.14 5.41 12.14
CA GLU A 6 5.03 4.84 12.91
C GLU A 6 5.47 4.64 14.38
N SER A 7 4.62 5.07 15.30
CA SER A 7 4.81 4.90 16.74
C SER A 7 3.76 3.91 17.25
N ASP A 8 4.18 2.91 18.03
CA ASP A 8 3.29 1.91 18.63
C ASP A 8 2.59 2.42 19.91
N ILE A 9 2.88 3.65 20.33
CA ILE A 9 2.32 4.24 21.56
C ILE A 9 0.89 4.72 21.28
N ALA A 10 -0.07 4.15 22.02
CA ALA A 10 -1.43 4.65 22.06
C ALA A 10 -1.49 5.96 22.84
N ALA A 11 -2.09 7.00 22.23
CA ALA A 11 -2.30 8.29 22.86
C ALA A 11 -3.75 8.74 22.72
N ASN A 12 -4.31 9.32 23.77
CA ASN A 12 -5.58 10.01 23.74
C ASN A 12 -5.33 11.51 23.52
N LEU A 13 -6.18 12.13 22.70
CA LEU A 13 -6.11 13.56 22.37
C LEU A 13 -7.40 14.25 22.81
N GLN A 14 -7.29 15.32 23.58
CA GLN A 14 -8.41 16.20 23.93
C GLN A 14 -8.10 17.65 23.56
N ILE A 15 -9.07 18.35 22.98
CA ILE A 15 -8.92 19.74 22.56
C ILE A 15 -10.04 20.57 23.20
N GLY A 16 -9.71 21.72 23.78
CA GLY A 16 -10.72 22.59 24.38
C GLY A 16 -10.20 23.98 24.79
N PRO A 17 -11.10 24.93 25.09
CA PRO A 17 -10.71 26.25 25.55
C PRO A 17 -10.19 26.21 26.99
N THR A 18 -9.27 27.12 27.29
CA THR A 18 -8.77 27.39 28.64
C THR A 18 -9.48 28.59 29.26
N THR A 19 -9.36 28.74 30.57
CA THR A 19 -9.87 29.92 31.28
C THR A 19 -9.13 31.22 30.96
N LEU A 20 -7.98 31.13 30.27
CA LEU A 20 -7.15 32.27 29.86
C LEU A 20 -7.43 32.72 28.42
N GLY A 21 -8.41 32.11 27.74
CA GLY A 21 -8.73 32.42 26.34
C GLY A 21 -7.86 31.71 25.31
N MET A 22 -6.99 30.80 25.76
CA MET A 22 -6.14 29.95 24.90
C MET A 22 -6.87 28.66 24.54
N VAL A 23 -6.44 27.97 23.49
CA VAL A 23 -6.87 26.61 23.14
C VAL A 23 -5.84 25.61 23.65
N ARG A 24 -6.28 24.61 24.41
CA ARG A 24 -5.44 23.52 24.89
C ARG A 24 -5.60 22.29 24.02
N ILE A 25 -4.48 21.72 23.59
CA ILE A 25 -4.36 20.36 23.06
C ILE A 25 -3.68 19.52 24.15
N TYR A 26 -4.43 18.60 24.75
CA TYR A 26 -3.95 17.68 25.76
C TYR A 26 -3.65 16.32 25.14
N VAL A 27 -2.41 15.87 25.26
CA VAL A 27 -1.96 14.55 24.81
C VAL A 27 -1.67 13.70 26.05
N GLU A 28 -2.42 12.61 26.20
CA GLU A 28 -2.21 11.60 27.24
C GLU A 28 -1.66 10.34 26.57
N ALA A 29 -0.49 9.88 27.00
CA ALA A 29 0.15 8.65 26.56
C ALA A 29 0.64 7.85 27.77
N GLU A 30 1.06 6.60 27.56
CA GLU A 30 1.54 5.75 28.65
C GLU A 30 2.69 6.43 29.45
N GLY A 31 2.36 6.84 30.67
CA GLY A 31 3.29 7.49 31.59
C GLY A 31 3.68 8.93 31.22
N MET A 32 2.97 9.58 30.28
CA MET A 32 3.24 10.95 29.87
C MET A 32 1.97 11.75 29.62
N ASP A 33 1.87 12.91 30.26
CA ASP A 33 0.80 13.89 30.07
C ASP A 33 1.40 15.20 29.56
N LEU A 34 0.96 15.64 28.38
CA LEU A 34 1.49 16.84 27.74
C LEU A 34 0.36 17.83 27.41
N PRO A 35 0.12 18.84 28.27
CA PRO A 35 -0.74 19.97 27.95
C PRO A 35 0.02 20.98 27.07
N LEU A 36 -0.51 21.26 25.89
CA LEU A 36 -0.01 22.29 24.99
C LEU A 36 -1.07 23.38 24.82
N ASP A 37 -0.73 24.63 25.14
CA ASP A 37 -1.63 25.78 25.04
C ASP A 37 -1.19 26.67 23.89
N PHE A 38 -2.15 27.06 23.04
CA PHE A 38 -1.95 27.87 21.83
C PHE A 38 -2.91 29.04 21.82
N GLU A 39 -2.52 30.15 21.19
CA GLU A 39 -3.45 31.26 20.91
C GLU A 39 -4.56 30.78 19.97
N PRO A 40 -5.76 31.41 19.98
CA PRO A 40 -6.84 31.06 19.06
C PRO A 40 -6.39 31.03 17.59
N GLU A 41 -5.61 32.02 17.17
CA GLU A 41 -5.07 32.16 15.82
C GLU A 41 -4.09 31.03 15.47
N GLU A 42 -3.20 30.66 16.39
CA GLU A 42 -2.29 29.51 16.21
C GLU A 42 -3.06 28.19 16.12
N ALA A 43 -4.11 28.03 16.92
CA ALA A 43 -4.96 26.84 16.89
C ALA A 43 -5.74 26.72 15.56
N GLU A 44 -6.15 27.83 14.98
CA GLU A 44 -6.76 27.88 13.64
C GLU A 44 -5.78 27.41 12.56
N GLU A 45 -4.53 27.89 12.58
CA GLU A 45 -3.47 27.46 11.65
C GLU A 45 -3.21 25.94 11.76
N ILE A 46 -3.11 25.41 12.99
CA ILE A 46 -2.93 23.97 13.23
C ILE A 46 -4.11 23.17 12.65
N ALA A 47 -5.35 23.65 12.83
CA ALA A 47 -6.53 22.96 12.29
C ALA A 47 -6.54 22.93 10.76
N GLU A 48 -6.11 24.01 10.11
CA GLU A 48 -5.98 24.07 8.65
C GLU A 48 -4.92 23.10 8.13
N GLU A 49 -3.76 23.03 8.77
CA GLU A 49 -2.70 22.08 8.42
C GLU A 49 -3.14 20.63 8.58
N LEU A 50 -3.81 20.29 9.70
CA LEU A 50 -4.36 18.96 9.93
C LEU A 50 -5.40 18.59 8.86
N LEU A 51 -6.26 19.53 8.47
CA LEU A 51 -7.24 19.32 7.41
C LEU A 51 -6.56 19.09 6.06
N ALA A 52 -5.50 19.85 5.74
CA ALA A 52 -4.72 19.68 4.53
C ALA A 52 -4.03 18.31 4.49
N ALA A 53 -3.36 17.91 5.58
CA ALA A 53 -2.74 16.60 5.72
C ALA A 53 -3.76 15.46 5.56
N ALA A 54 -4.94 15.58 6.18
CA ALA A 54 -6.01 14.60 6.04
C ALA A 54 -6.52 14.48 4.60
N LYS A 55 -6.62 15.60 3.86
CA LYS A 55 -6.98 15.59 2.43
C LYS A 55 -5.92 14.83 1.60
N LEU A 56 -4.64 15.09 1.85
CA LEU A 56 -3.53 14.39 1.18
C LEU A 56 -3.52 12.89 1.49
N ALA A 57 -3.69 12.52 2.76
CA ALA A 57 -3.73 11.13 3.20
C ALA A 57 -4.89 10.34 2.57
N ARG A 58 -6.09 10.94 2.46
CA ARG A 58 -7.22 10.33 1.75
C ARG A 58 -6.93 10.09 0.27
N GLY A 59 -6.23 11.00 -0.39
CA GLY A 59 -5.78 10.82 -1.79
C GLY A 59 -4.66 9.79 -1.95
N ALA A 60 -3.91 9.48 -0.89
CA ALA A 60 -2.83 8.48 -0.90
C ALA A 60 -3.32 7.05 -0.61
N GLY A 61 -4.58 6.87 -0.19
CA GLY A 61 -5.15 5.61 0.31
C GLY A 61 -5.10 4.40 -0.64
N ASP A 62 -4.90 4.59 -1.94
CA ASP A 62 -4.75 3.48 -2.90
C ASP A 62 -3.35 2.86 -2.94
N ARG A 63 -2.31 3.51 -2.41
CA ARG A 63 -0.92 3.05 -2.58
C ARG A 63 -0.25 2.45 -1.35
N THR A 64 -0.81 2.62 -0.15
CA THR A 64 -0.12 2.21 1.09
C THR A 64 -0.66 0.92 1.72
N GLY A 65 -1.88 0.46 1.36
CA GLY A 65 -2.46 -0.80 1.87
C GLY A 65 -2.57 -1.94 0.85
N ALA A 66 -2.86 -1.65 -0.42
CA ALA A 66 -3.18 -2.69 -1.42
C ALA A 66 -1.96 -3.24 -2.17
N GLY A 67 -0.88 -2.45 -2.30
CA GLY A 67 0.28 -2.81 -3.13
C GLY A 67 1.14 -3.96 -2.59
N ARG A 68 1.11 -4.23 -1.27
CA ARG A 68 1.85 -5.35 -0.66
C ARG A 68 1.10 -6.68 -0.71
N GLY A 69 -0.23 -6.66 -0.77
CA GLY A 69 -1.05 -7.88 -0.85
C GLY A 69 -1.18 -8.46 -2.25
N GLU A 70 -1.25 -7.61 -3.28
CA GLU A 70 -1.45 -8.07 -4.66
C GLU A 70 -0.15 -8.62 -5.30
N ALA A 71 1.00 -8.03 -4.98
CA ALA A 71 2.30 -8.52 -5.44
C ALA A 71 2.63 -9.93 -4.88
N ALA A 72 2.25 -10.21 -3.63
CA ALA A 72 2.42 -11.53 -3.02
C ALA A 72 1.49 -12.58 -3.66
N LYS A 73 0.25 -12.22 -4.01
CA LYS A 73 -0.72 -13.13 -4.64
C LYS A 73 -0.38 -13.47 -6.10
N LYS A 74 0.33 -12.57 -6.80
CA LYS A 74 0.74 -12.78 -8.20
C LYS A 74 1.99 -13.66 -8.33
N ALA A 75 2.85 -13.69 -7.31
CA ALA A 75 4.00 -14.59 -7.24
C ALA A 75 3.59 -16.06 -7.02
N ASP A 76 2.59 -16.30 -6.16
CA ASP A 76 2.13 -17.67 -5.85
C ASP A 76 1.45 -18.37 -7.05
N LYS A 77 0.69 -17.60 -7.87
CA LYS A 77 0.03 -18.13 -9.06
C LYS A 77 0.97 -18.41 -10.24
N ALA A 78 2.18 -17.81 -10.25
CA ALA A 78 3.18 -18.05 -11.30
C ALA A 78 3.98 -19.35 -11.06
N ALA A 79 4.22 -19.72 -9.80
CA ALA A 79 4.92 -20.96 -9.45
C ALA A 79 4.09 -22.22 -9.74
N ALA A 80 2.76 -22.16 -9.54
CA ALA A 80 1.87 -23.30 -9.80
C ALA A 80 1.67 -23.64 -11.30
N ARG A 81 2.16 -22.82 -12.24
CA ARG A 81 2.00 -23.05 -13.69
C ARG A 81 3.24 -23.62 -14.38
N SER A 82 4.39 -23.70 -13.73
CA SER A 82 5.63 -24.20 -14.35
C SER A 82 5.94 -25.68 -14.09
N GLU A 83 5.23 -26.37 -13.19
CA GLU A 83 5.51 -27.79 -12.88
C GLU A 83 4.68 -28.80 -13.69
N GLY A 84 3.80 -28.36 -14.58
CA GLY A 84 2.90 -29.26 -15.33
C GLY A 84 3.31 -29.67 -16.75
N ARG A 85 4.49 -29.26 -17.27
CA ARG A 85 4.79 -29.43 -18.70
C ARG A 85 6.21 -29.91 -19.02
N SER A 86 6.70 -30.92 -18.32
CA SER A 86 7.84 -31.71 -18.82
C SER A 86 7.68 -33.19 -18.42
N GLY A 87 6.89 -33.93 -19.20
CA GLY A 87 6.59 -35.32 -18.88
C GLY A 87 6.01 -36.11 -20.05
N GLY A 88 6.82 -36.30 -21.10
CA GLY A 88 6.81 -37.49 -21.96
C GLY A 88 5.61 -37.72 -22.91
N ARG A 89 5.89 -37.84 -24.21
CA ARG A 89 6.09 -39.16 -24.86
C ARG A 89 6.28 -39.01 -26.37
N SER A 90 7.28 -39.74 -26.83
CA SER A 90 7.63 -40.10 -28.19
C SER A 90 6.47 -40.61 -29.04
N ALA A 91 6.49 -40.25 -30.33
CA ALA A 91 5.93 -40.93 -31.52
C ALA A 91 5.58 -39.80 -32.52
N GLU A 92 5.88 -39.80 -33.82
CA GLU A 92 6.45 -40.75 -34.76
C GLU A 92 6.80 -39.89 -36.00
N ARG A 93 7.91 -40.14 -36.69
CA ARG A 93 8.30 -39.40 -37.91
C ARG A 93 7.49 -39.94 -39.10
N PRO A 94 6.74 -39.12 -39.87
CA PRO A 94 6.30 -39.55 -41.18
C PRO A 94 7.47 -39.39 -42.18
N GLY A 95 7.91 -40.50 -42.76
CA GLY A 95 8.98 -40.56 -43.75
C GLY A 95 8.60 -39.91 -45.10
N PRO A 96 9.59 -39.56 -45.94
CA PRO A 96 9.36 -38.91 -47.23
C PRO A 96 8.94 -39.93 -48.30
N LYS A 97 7.77 -39.74 -48.93
CA LYS A 97 7.41 -40.46 -50.15
C LYS A 97 7.65 -39.60 -51.39
N GLY A 98 8.78 -39.89 -52.04
CA GLY A 98 8.80 -40.39 -53.41
C GLY A 98 8.27 -39.47 -54.51
N ALA A 99 9.21 -38.93 -55.28
CA ALA A 99 9.02 -38.38 -56.62
C ALA A 99 8.35 -39.39 -57.57
N GLY A 100 7.37 -38.91 -58.34
CA GLY A 100 6.75 -39.64 -59.44
C GLY A 100 6.51 -38.70 -60.61
N ARG A 101 7.50 -38.60 -61.48
CA ARG A 101 7.37 -38.00 -62.82
C ARG A 101 6.33 -38.79 -63.62
N SER A 102 5.40 -38.10 -64.27
CA SER A 102 4.80 -38.61 -65.49
C SER A 102 4.48 -37.47 -66.45
N ARG A 103 5.32 -37.38 -67.49
CA ARG A 103 4.99 -36.74 -68.75
C ARG A 103 4.16 -37.75 -69.55
N ARG A 104 3.03 -37.32 -70.09
CA ARG A 104 2.37 -37.95 -71.24
C ARG A 104 1.56 -36.84 -71.91
N SER A 105 2.09 -36.31 -73.01
CA SER A 105 1.74 -36.64 -74.41
C SER A 105 0.42 -36.01 -74.81
#